data_AF-A0A2H9T5D2-F1
#
_entry.id   AF-A0A2H9T5D2-F1
#
_cell.length_a   1.000
_cell.length_b   1.000
_cell.length_c   1.000
_cell.angle_alpha   90.00
_cell.angle_beta   90.00
_cell.angle_gamma   90.00
#
_symmetry.space_group_name_H-M   'P 1'
#
loop_
_entity.id
_entity.type
_entity.pdbx_description
1 polymer ?
#
loop_
_entity_poly.entity_id
_entity_poly.type
_entity_poly.pdbx_seq_one_letter_code
_entity_poly.pdbx_strand_id
1 'polypeptide(L)'
;MVDGLKGRISIEAVVCADASLAHESLARKLGFPFKELTTSAGQYVREEVFHIQRINTDHSHLKQWIKGVFHGVATKYLSHYLGWRRMLSERYELTIERMIAILAKHWELQPFRGT
;
A
#
# COMPACT_ATOMS: atom_id res chain seq x y z
N MET A 1 12.26 -3.86 -3.57
CA MET A 1 10.87 -3.71 -3.08
C MET A 1 10.85 -3.18 -1.65
N VAL A 2 11.62 -3.78 -0.74
CA VAL A 2 11.71 -3.40 0.69
C VAL A 2 12.26 -1.97 0.88
N ASP A 3 13.27 -1.56 0.10
CA ASP A 3 13.88 -0.23 0.18
C ASP A 3 12.92 0.92 -0.13
N GLY A 4 11.91 0.67 -0.97
CA GLY A 4 10.92 1.68 -1.35
C GLY A 4 9.97 2.08 -0.22
N LEU A 5 9.93 1.31 0.87
CA LEU A 5 9.10 1.55 2.05
C LEU A 5 9.88 2.21 3.20
N LYS A 6 11.23 2.23 3.11
CA LYS A 6 12.10 2.74 4.16
C LYS A 6 11.84 4.24 4.40
N GLY A 7 11.53 4.60 5.65
CA GLY A 7 11.19 5.97 6.05
C GLY A 7 9.82 6.47 5.57
N ARG A 8 8.98 5.62 4.98
CA ARG A 8 7.62 5.97 4.48
C ARG A 8 6.49 5.31 5.25
N ILE A 9 6.83 4.42 6.18
CA ILE A 9 5.92 3.73 7.09
C ILE A 9 6.36 4.08 8.52
N SER A 10 5.40 4.33 9.41
CA SER A 10 5.69 4.53 10.84
C SER A 10 6.41 3.33 11.42
N ILE A 11 7.39 3.55 12.31
CA ILE A 11 8.06 2.47 13.03
C ILE A 11 7.09 1.66 13.91
N GLU A 12 5.97 2.27 14.29
CA GLU A 12 4.90 1.65 15.08
C GLU A 12 3.88 0.89 14.21
N ALA A 13 4.07 0.84 12.89
CA ALA A 13 3.15 0.15 12.01
C ALA A 13 3.17 -1.37 12.26
N VAL A 14 1.98 -1.96 12.18
CA VAL A 14 1.77 -3.40 12.33
C VAL A 14 1.34 -3.97 10.99
N VAL A 15 1.99 -5.05 10.57
CA VAL A 15 1.60 -5.79 9.36
C VAL A 15 0.52 -6.79 9.75
N CYS A 16 -0.66 -6.66 9.16
CA CYS A 16 -1.75 -7.62 9.33
C CYS A 16 -2.01 -8.33 8.00
N ALA A 17 -1.95 -9.66 7.98
CA ALA A 17 -2.20 -10.46 6.77
C ALA A 17 -2.67 -11.87 7.14
N ASP A 18 -3.06 -12.64 6.12
CA ASP A 18 -3.32 -14.08 6.25
C ASP A 18 -2.05 -14.89 6.52
N ALA A 19 -2.26 -16.17 6.83
CA ALA A 19 -1.27 -17.19 7.21
C ALA A 19 -0.26 -17.59 6.10
N SER A 20 0.24 -16.64 5.33
CA SER A 20 1.19 -16.87 4.25
C SER A 20 2.63 -16.61 4.70
N LEU A 21 3.51 -17.58 4.46
CA LEU A 21 4.96 -17.47 4.70
C LEU A 21 5.60 -16.26 4.00
N ALA A 22 5.02 -15.82 2.87
CA ALA A 22 5.50 -14.64 2.16
C ALA A 22 5.28 -13.34 2.95
N HIS A 23 4.11 -13.20 3.59
CA HIS A 23 3.76 -12.02 4.40
C HIS A 23 4.59 -11.98 5.69
N GLU A 24 4.76 -13.13 6.33
CA GLU A 24 5.57 -13.27 7.53
C GLU A 24 7.05 -12.94 7.25
N SER A 25 7.61 -13.46 6.15
CA SER A 25 8.97 -13.14 5.70
C SER A 25 9.14 -11.65 5.39
N LEU A 26 8.16 -11.02 4.77
CA LEU A 26 8.17 -9.60 4.46
C LEU A 26 8.14 -8.75 5.74
N ALA A 27 7.27 -9.07 6.71
CA ALA A 27 7.18 -8.37 7.98
C ALA A 27 8.50 -8.44 8.76
N ARG A 28 9.12 -9.64 8.83
CA ARG A 28 10.45 -9.83 9.41
C ARG A 28 11.53 -8.97 8.73
N LYS A 29 11.57 -8.97 7.40
CA LYS A 29 12.54 -8.17 6.63
C LYS A 29 12.38 -6.67 6.86
N LEU A 30 11.16 -6.21 7.11
CA LEU A 30 10.85 -4.81 7.41
C LEU A 30 11.01 -4.45 8.90
N GLY A 31 11.11 -5.44 9.78
CA GLY A 31 11.17 -5.24 11.24
C GLY A 31 9.84 -4.84 11.87
N PHE A 32 8.71 -5.10 11.20
CA PHE A 32 7.39 -4.76 11.72
C PHE A 32 6.75 -5.95 12.47
N PRO A 33 6.00 -5.69 13.57
CA PRO A 33 5.17 -6.71 14.19
C PRO A 33 4.19 -7.31 13.17
N PHE A 34 4.07 -8.64 13.18
CA PHE A 34 3.16 -9.37 12.31
C PHE A 34 1.96 -9.89 13.09
N LYS A 35 0.75 -9.57 12.61
CA LYS A 35 -0.53 -10.07 13.13
C LYS A 35 -1.15 -10.95 12.07
N GLU A 36 -1.12 -12.24 12.32
CA GLU A 36 -1.71 -13.24 11.45
C GLU A 36 -3.21 -13.37 11.70
N LEU A 37 -4.00 -13.44 10.63
CA LEU A 37 -5.42 -13.76 10.66
C LEU A 37 -5.65 -15.07 9.89
N THR A 38 -5.85 -16.15 10.63
CA THR A 38 -6.02 -17.50 10.08
C THR A 38 -7.51 -17.81 9.92
N THR A 39 -8.09 -17.49 8.77
CA THR A 39 -9.53 -17.70 8.51
C THR A 39 -9.93 -19.17 8.53
N SER A 40 -9.03 -20.09 8.16
CA SER A 40 -9.25 -21.54 8.25
C SER A 40 -9.41 -22.02 9.70
N ALA A 41 -8.85 -21.30 10.67
CA ALA A 41 -9.04 -21.55 12.10
C ALA A 41 -10.26 -20.78 12.67
N GLY A 42 -11.08 -20.16 11.83
CA GLY A 42 -12.22 -19.35 12.24
C GLY A 42 -11.84 -17.97 12.80
N GLN A 43 -10.57 -17.55 12.68
CA GLN A 43 -10.09 -16.27 13.20
C GLN A 43 -10.27 -15.15 12.16
N TYR A 44 -11.38 -14.41 12.26
CA TYR A 44 -11.68 -13.25 11.39
C TYR A 44 -11.29 -11.91 12.01
N VAL A 45 -11.14 -11.87 13.34
CA VAL A 45 -10.77 -10.69 14.12
C VAL A 45 -9.65 -11.06 15.09
N ARG A 46 -8.65 -10.19 15.23
CA ARG A 46 -7.56 -10.31 16.20
C ARG A 46 -7.41 -9.01 16.96
N GLU A 47 -7.25 -9.12 18.29
CA GLU A 47 -7.08 -7.97 19.19
C GLU A 47 -8.17 -6.91 19.02
N GLU A 48 -9.38 -7.31 18.59
CA GLU A 48 -10.56 -6.47 18.34
C GLU A 48 -10.42 -5.40 17.24
N VAL A 49 -9.19 -5.07 16.84
CA VAL A 49 -8.88 -4.00 15.88
C VAL A 49 -8.45 -4.51 14.51
N PHE A 50 -7.98 -5.75 14.40
CA PHE A 50 -7.53 -6.33 13.13
C PHE A 50 -8.60 -7.22 12.52
N HIS A 51 -9.30 -6.69 11.51
CA HIS A 51 -10.41 -7.37 10.83
C HIS A 51 -9.99 -7.82 9.43
N ILE A 52 -10.10 -9.12 9.13
CA ILE A 52 -9.74 -9.65 7.80
C ILE A 52 -10.61 -9.04 6.70
N GLN A 53 -11.85 -8.68 7.02
CA GLN A 53 -12.76 -8.07 6.06
C GLN A 53 -12.26 -6.72 5.57
N ARG A 54 -11.58 -5.94 6.41
CA ARG A 54 -10.99 -4.66 5.99
C ARG A 54 -9.93 -4.90 4.91
N ILE A 55 -9.07 -5.88 5.11
CA ILE A 55 -8.02 -6.27 4.15
C ILE A 55 -8.65 -6.78 2.86
N ASN A 56 -9.69 -7.62 2.96
CA ASN A 56 -10.41 -8.15 1.81
C ASN A 56 -11.08 -7.04 0.99
N THR A 57 -11.73 -6.08 1.66
CA THR A 57 -12.33 -4.90 1.01
C THR A 57 -11.28 -4.07 0.30
N ASP A 58 -10.16 -3.76 0.97
CA ASP A 58 -9.07 -2.97 0.38
C ASP A 58 -8.46 -3.66 -0.87
N HIS A 59 -8.32 -4.99 -0.83
CA HIS A 59 -7.86 -5.81 -1.95
C HIS A 59 -8.87 -5.88 -3.09
N SER A 60 -10.16 -6.03 -2.76
CA SER A 60 -11.25 -6.03 -3.75
C SER A 60 -11.31 -4.70 -4.50
N HIS A 61 -11.24 -3.59 -3.77
CA HIS A 61 -11.19 -2.24 -4.37
C HIS A 61 -9.96 -2.07 -5.27
N LEU A 62 -8.80 -2.60 -4.88
CA LEU A 62 -7.60 -2.55 -5.71
C LEU A 62 -7.80 -3.34 -7.02
N LYS A 63 -8.33 -4.55 -6.94
CA LYS A 63 -8.62 -5.38 -8.13
C LYS A 63 -9.62 -4.70 -9.05
N GLN A 64 -10.71 -4.15 -8.50
CA GLN A 64 -11.71 -3.43 -9.27
C GLN A 64 -11.13 -2.19 -9.93
N TRP A 65 -10.25 -1.46 -9.25
CA TRP A 65 -9.58 -0.29 -9.82
C TRP A 65 -8.67 -0.68 -10.99
N ILE A 66 -7.81 -1.70 -10.83
CA ILE A 66 -6.91 -2.15 -11.90
C ILE A 66 -7.67 -2.73 -13.08
N LYS A 67 -8.57 -3.69 -12.84
CA LYS A 67 -9.27 -4.44 -13.90
C LYS A 67 -10.49 -3.71 -14.44
N GLY A 68 -11.21 -2.99 -13.60
CA GLY A 68 -12.44 -2.30 -13.97
C GLY A 68 -12.19 -0.94 -14.60
N VAL A 69 -11.30 -0.12 -14.02
CA VAL A 69 -11.03 1.24 -14.54
C VAL A 69 -10.00 1.23 -15.67
N PHE A 70 -8.93 0.45 -15.54
CA PHE A 70 -7.83 0.45 -16.53
C PHE A 70 -7.79 -0.78 -17.43
N HIS A 71 -8.67 -1.78 -17.22
CA HIS A 71 -8.65 -3.06 -17.95
C HIS A 71 -7.31 -3.79 -17.88
N GLY A 72 -6.56 -3.59 -16.79
CA GLY A 72 -5.21 -4.11 -16.61
C GLY A 72 -4.14 -3.02 -16.76
N VAL A 73 -2.99 -3.26 -16.15
CA VAL A 73 -1.82 -2.37 -16.26
C VAL A 73 -0.58 -3.22 -16.46
N ALA A 74 0.38 -2.74 -17.25
CA ALA A 74 1.66 -3.43 -17.36
C ALA A 74 2.38 -3.40 -16.00
N THR A 75 2.90 -4.54 -15.54
CA THR A 75 3.54 -4.67 -14.21
C THR A 75 4.67 -3.66 -13.99
N LYS A 76 5.39 -3.28 -15.06
CA LYS A 76 6.45 -2.23 -15.01
C LYS A 76 5.94 -0.86 -14.55
N TYR A 77 4.65 -0.58 -14.70
CA TYR A 77 4.03 0.67 -14.27
C TYR A 77 3.22 0.54 -12.98
N LEU A 78 3.03 -0.67 -12.45
CA LEU A 78 2.15 -0.93 -11.30
C LEU A 78 2.47 -0.03 -10.09
N SER A 79 3.75 0.24 -9.80
CA SER A 79 4.16 1.14 -8.73
C SER A 79 3.62 2.57 -8.87
N HIS A 80 3.60 3.11 -10.09
CA HIS A 80 3.06 4.45 -10.38
C HIS A 80 1.54 4.49 -10.14
N TYR A 81 0.84 3.47 -10.65
CA TYR A 81 -0.61 3.35 -10.47
C TYR A 81 -0.97 3.19 -8.98
N LEU A 82 -0.26 2.35 -8.22
CA LEU A 82 -0.49 2.24 -6.77
C LEU A 82 -0.26 3.56 -6.03
N GLY A 83 0.72 4.35 -6.46
CA GLY A 83 0.95 5.71 -5.96
C GLY A 83 -0.23 6.64 -6.23
N TRP A 84 -0.72 6.68 -7.48
CA TRP A 84 -1.89 7.47 -7.85
C TRP A 84 -3.15 7.04 -7.12
N ARG A 85 -3.41 5.74 -7.01
CA ARG A 85 -4.55 5.22 -6.25
C ARG A 85 -4.52 5.72 -4.82
N ARG A 86 -3.36 5.64 -4.15
CA ARG A 86 -3.21 6.13 -2.78
C ARG A 86 -3.54 7.62 -2.70
N MET A 87 -2.99 8.44 -3.59
CA MET A 87 -3.25 9.87 -3.64
C MET A 87 -4.73 10.19 -3.86
N LEU A 88 -5.40 9.48 -4.76
CA LEU A 88 -6.82 9.66 -5.09
C LEU A 88 -7.77 9.12 -4.00
N SER A 89 -7.31 8.18 -3.18
CA SER A 89 -8.09 7.56 -2.10
C SER A 89 -7.90 8.26 -0.76
N GLU A 90 -7.00 9.24 -0.67
CA GLU A 90 -6.82 10.04 0.53
C GLU A 90 -8.05 10.92 0.78
N ARG A 91 -8.42 11.10 2.05
CA ARG A 91 -9.59 11.91 2.46
C ARG A 91 -9.46 13.40 2.22
N TYR A 92 -8.37 13.83 1.60
CA TYR A 92 -8.13 15.23 1.32
C TYR A 92 -8.59 15.53 -0.09
N GLU A 93 -9.33 16.62 -0.25
CA GLU A 93 -9.67 17.13 -1.56
C GLU A 93 -8.39 17.43 -2.36
N LEU A 94 -8.36 16.95 -3.60
CA LEU A 94 -7.27 17.21 -4.53
C LEU A 94 -7.46 18.61 -5.12
N THR A 95 -7.06 19.61 -4.35
CA THR A 95 -7.01 21.00 -4.85
C THR A 95 -5.81 21.19 -5.78
N ILE A 96 -5.88 22.23 -6.61
CA ILE A 96 -4.80 22.60 -7.54
C ILE A 96 -3.50 22.83 -6.77
N GLU A 97 -3.57 23.53 -5.63
CA GLU A 97 -2.40 23.85 -4.78
C GLU A 97 -1.74 22.56 -4.26
N ARG A 98 -2.54 21.59 -3.84
CA ARG A 98 -2.03 20.30 -3.37
C ARG A 98 -1.40 19.50 -4.50
N MET A 99 -1.99 19.52 -5.69
CA MET A 99 -1.39 18.88 -6.88
C MET A 99 -0.06 19.52 -7.24
N ILE A 100 0.03 20.86 -7.25
CA ILE A 100 1.27 21.60 -7.49
C ILE A 100 2.34 21.23 -6.45
N ALA A 101 1.98 21.20 -5.17
CA ALA A 101 2.92 20.84 -4.10
C ALA A 101 3.46 19.41 -4.24
N ILE A 102 2.60 18.45 -4.62
CA ILE A 102 3.01 17.05 -4.86
C ILE A 102 3.96 16.97 -6.06
N LEU A 103 3.64 17.65 -7.16
CA LEU A 103 4.46 17.68 -8.37
C LEU A 103 5.82 18.35 -8.11
N ALA A 104 5.83 19.49 -7.42
CA ALA A 104 7.04 20.19 -7.04
C ALA A 104 7.95 19.31 -6.17
N LYS A 105 7.39 18.69 -5.12
CA LYS A 105 8.13 17.75 -4.26
C LYS A 105 8.66 16.55 -5.03
N HIS A 106 7.92 16.03 -6.00
CA HIS A 106 8.40 14.95 -6.85
C HIS A 106 9.59 15.40 -7.71
N TRP A 107 9.54 16.61 -8.27
CA TRP A 107 10.57 17.18 -9.13
C TRP A 107 11.86 17.54 -8.38
N GLU A 108 11.74 18.11 -7.17
CA GLU A 108 12.89 18.42 -6.29
C GLU A 108 13.66 17.16 -5.85
N LEU A 109 12.99 16.00 -5.79
CA LEU A 109 13.56 14.74 -5.36
C LEU A 109 14.11 13.87 -6.50
N GLN A 110 13.97 14.29 -7.77
CA GLN A 110 14.67 13.63 -8.87
C GLN A 110 16.06 14.28 -9.01
N PRO A 111 17.18 13.56 -8.73
CA PRO A 111 18.48 14.07 -9.12
C PRO A 111 18.45 14.25 -10.63
N PHE A 112 18.84 15.44 -11.11
CA PHE A 112 18.96 15.75 -12.53
C PHE A 112 19.85 14.68 -13.16
N ARG A 113 19.26 13.69 -13.83
CA ARG A 113 20.01 12.72 -14.61
C ARG A 113 20.37 13.44 -15.90
N GLY A 114 21.53 14.09 -15.89
CA GLY A 114 22.20 14.53 -17.10
C GLY A 114 22.30 13.35 -18.07
N THR A 115 22.02 13.66 -19.33
CA THR A 115 22.02 12.77 -20.50
C THR A 115 23.23 11.85 -20.57
#